data_AF-A0A401QEG1-F1
#
_entry.id   AF-A0A401QEG1-F1
#
_cell.length_a   1.000
_cell.length_b   1.000
_cell.length_c   1.000
_cell.angle_alpha   90.00
_cell.angle_beta   90.00
_cell.angle_gamma   90.00
#
_symmetry.space_group_name_H-M   'P 1'
#
loop_
_entity.id
_entity.type
_entity.pdbx_description
1 polymer ?
#
loop_
_entity_poly.entity_id
_entity_poly.type
_entity_poly.pdbx_seq_one_letter_code
_entity_poly.pdbx_strand_id
1 'polypeptide(L)' 'MENESAQFTDWFPPRQVPDSCCKVPAANCGKNVTAANIYQEGCVNVINTWLKNNIVIVAGVALGIALFQ' A
#
# COMPACT_ATOMS: atom_id res chain seq x y z
N MET A 1 5.35 -17.98 -3.92
CA MET A 1 5.97 -17.95 -2.57
C MET A 1 6.29 -16.49 -2.26
N GLU A 2 5.28 -15.63 -2.09
CA GLU A 2 5.50 -14.31 -1.50
C GLU A 2 4.74 -14.27 -0.18
N ASN A 3 5.53 -14.22 0.88
CA ASN A 3 5.15 -14.11 2.27
C ASN A 3 4.58 -12.70 2.50
N GLU A 4 3.26 -12.60 2.70
CA GLU A 4 2.54 -11.37 3.06
C GLU A 4 2.82 -10.95 4.51
N SER A 5 4.10 -10.82 4.87
CA SER A 5 4.52 -10.21 6.13
C SER A 5 4.11 -8.74 6.12
N ALA A 6 3.26 -8.37 7.06
CA ALA A 6 2.69 -7.03 7.25
C ALA A 6 3.63 -5.90 6.80
N GLN A 7 3.19 -5.19 5.74
CA GLN A 7 3.96 -4.31 4.86
C GLN A 7 4.38 -2.96 5.51
N PHE A 8 4.29 -2.85 6.84
CA PHE A 8 4.71 -1.65 7.57
C PHE A 8 6.21 -1.67 7.92
N THR A 9 6.91 -2.76 7.64
CA THR A 9 8.35 -2.90 7.89
C THR A 9 9.24 -2.22 6.86
N ASP A 10 8.65 -1.70 5.77
CA ASP A 10 9.38 -1.00 4.70
C ASP A 10 9.91 0.38 5.13
N TRP A 11 9.45 0.87 6.28
CA TRP A 11 9.88 2.14 6.85
C TRP A 11 11.20 2.01 7.61
N PHE A 12 12.06 3.03 7.46
CA PHE A 12 13.26 3.20 8.27
C PHE A 12 13.07 4.37 9.24
N PRO A 13 13.27 4.20 10.57
CA PRO A 13 13.65 2.97 11.27
C PRO A 13 12.55 1.89 11.30
N PRO A 14 12.93 0.59 11.34
CA PRO A 14 11.97 -0.51 11.28
C PRO A 14 10.98 -0.44 12.45
N ARG A 15 9.70 -0.69 12.15
CA ARG A 15 8.57 -0.62 13.10
C ARG A 15 8.17 0.79 13.55
N GLN A 16 8.61 1.83 12.84
CA GLN A 16 8.04 3.17 12.99
C GLN A 16 7.39 3.58 11.67
N VAL A 17 6.20 4.15 11.75
CA VAL A 17 5.46 4.67 10.60
C VAL A 17 5.19 6.15 10.83
N PRO A 18 4.87 6.95 9.80
CA PRO A 18 4.41 8.32 10.01
C PRO A 18 3.01 8.32 10.64
N ASP A 19 2.66 9.42 11.31
CA ASP A 19 1.36 9.58 11.96
C ASP A 19 0.18 9.52 10.96
N SER A 20 0.43 9.71 9.66
CA SER A 20 -0.57 9.51 8.60
C SER A 20 -0.99 8.05 8.40
N CYS A 21 -0.22 7.08 8.91
CA CYS A 21 -0.55 5.66 8.88
C CYS A 21 -1.48 5.25 10.03
N CYS A 22 -1.78 6.17 10.95
CA CYS A 22 -2.66 5.91 12.08
C CYS A 22 -4.14 6.10 11.69
N LYS A 23 -4.99 5.21 12.20
CA LYS A 23 -6.45 5.31 12.01
C LYS A 23 -7.03 6.51 12.75
N VAL A 24 -6.43 6.87 13.89
CA VAL A 24 -6.80 8.03 14.68
C VAL A 24 -5.62 9.02 14.66
N PRO A 25 -5.83 10.27 14.23
CA PRO A 25 -4.77 11.27 14.19
C PRO A 25 -4.35 11.62 15.61
N ALA A 26 -3.13 11.23 15.96
CA ALA A 26 -2.51 11.53 17.24
C ALA A 26 -1.01 11.76 17.04
N ALA A 27 -0.44 12.75 17.75
CA ALA A 27 0.97 13.07 17.64
C ALA A 27 1.84 11.91 18.13
N ASN A 28 2.82 11.50 17.33
CA ASN A 28 3.75 10.39 17.60
C ASN A 28 3.08 9.00 17.68
N CYS A 29 1.87 8.84 17.15
CA CYS A 29 1.20 7.55 17.07
C CYS A 29 2.06 6.49 16.36
N GLY A 30 2.82 6.91 15.36
CA GLY A 30 3.71 6.06 14.58
C GLY A 30 4.91 5.46 15.32
N LYS A 31 5.16 5.85 16.59
CA LYS A 31 6.24 5.29 17.42
C LYS A 31 5.83 4.05 18.22
N ASN A 32 4.53 3.88 18.51
CA ASN A 32 3.99 2.72 19.21
C ASN A 32 2.93 2.04 18.35
N VAL A 33 3.42 1.31 17.35
CA VAL A 33 2.57 0.66 16.36
C VAL A 33 1.94 -0.62 16.92
N THR A 34 0.62 -0.71 16.84
CA THR A 34 -0.16 -1.92 17.16
C THR A 34 -1.18 -2.12 16.04
N ALA A 35 -1.51 -3.36 15.68
CA ALA A 35 -2.44 -3.68 14.58
C ALA A 35 -3.83 -3.02 14.71
N ALA A 36 -4.24 -2.69 15.94
CA ALA A 36 -5.47 -1.94 16.19
C ALA A 36 -5.40 -0.47 15.76
N ASN A 37 -4.24 0.17 15.91
CA ASN A 37 -4.06 1.62 15.83
C ASN A 37 -3.63 2.11 14.43
N ILE A 38 -2.98 1.26 13.64
CA ILE A 38 -2.46 1.61 12.31
C ILE A 38 -3.16 0.83 11.20
N TYR A 39 -3.13 1.38 9.98
CA TYR A 39 -3.52 0.64 8.78
C TYR A 39 -2.47 -0.44 8.49
N GLN A 40 -2.90 -1.71 8.46
CA GLN A 40 -2.03 -2.85 8.17
C GLN A 40 -1.78 -3.01 6.66
N GLU A 41 -2.68 -2.47 5.84
CA GLU A 41 -2.54 -2.48 4.39
C GLU A 41 -1.73 -1.28 3.92
N GLY A 42 -0.65 -1.57 3.20
CA GLY A 42 0.12 -0.57 2.48
C GLY A 42 -0.56 -0.16 1.17
N CYS A 43 -0.27 1.06 0.72
CA CYS A 43 -0.73 1.56 -0.59
C CYS A 43 -0.35 0.60 -1.73
N VAL A 44 0.86 0.05 -1.69
CA VAL A 44 1.37 -0.87 -2.70
C VAL A 44 0.56 -2.17 -2.74
N ASN A 45 0.12 -2.70 -1.59
CA ASN A 45 -0.73 -3.88 -1.56
C ASN A 45 -2.10 -3.65 -2.23
N VAL A 46 -2.71 -2.50 -1.94
CA VAL A 46 -4.00 -2.11 -2.51
C VAL A 46 -3.88 -1.95 -4.03
N ILE A 47 -2.85 -1.22 -4.51
CA ILE A 47 -2.60 -1.03 -5.94
C ILE A 47 -2.31 -2.36 -6.62
N ASN A 48 -1.49 -3.23 -6.02
CA ASN A 48 -1.18 -4.54 -6.59
C ASN A 48 -2.42 -5.43 -6.71
N THR A 49 -3.25 -5.46 -5.67
CA THR A 49 -4.51 -6.22 -5.69
C THR A 49 -5.45 -5.69 -6.77
N TRP A 50 -5.62 -4.37 -6.83
CA TRP A 50 -6.43 -3.73 -7.87
C TRP A 50 -5.88 -4.02 -9.28
N LEU A 51 -4.57 -3.89 -9.47
CA LEU A 51 -3.90 -4.12 -10.74
C LEU A 51 -4.05 -5.57 -11.18
N LYS A 52 -3.79 -6.55 -10.30
CA LYS A 52 -3.98 -7.98 -10.62
C LYS A 52 -5.41 -8.29 -11.06
N ASN A 53 -6.41 -7.65 -10.45
CA ASN A 53 -7.82 -7.87 -10.79
C ASN A 53 -8.27 -7.13 -12.05
N ASN A 54 -7.59 -6.04 -12.44
CA ASN A 54 -8.00 -5.16 -13.55
C ASN A 54 -6.93 -5.03 -14.65
N ILE A 55 -5.91 -5.91 -14.67
CA ILE A 55 -4.77 -5.80 -15.58
C ILE A 55 -5.19 -5.81 -17.06
N VAL A 56 -6.26 -6.52 -17.39
CA VAL A 56 -6.81 -6.59 -18.75
C VAL A 56 -7.31 -5.23 -19.22
N ILE A 57 -7.99 -4.49 -18.34
CA ILE A 57 -8.51 -3.14 -18.65
C ILE A 57 -7.33 -2.18 -18.84
N VAL A 58 -6.35 -2.22 -17.93
CA VAL A 58 -5.14 -1.38 -18.01
C VAL A 58 -4.37 -1.66 -19.30
N ALA A 59 -4.18 -2.92 -19.66
CA ALA A 59 -3.53 -3.32 -20.91
C ALA A 59 -4.33 -2.87 -22.14
N GLY A 60 -5.66 -2.97 -22.11
CA GLY A 60 -6.53 -2.50 -23.19
C GLY A 60 -6.41 -0.99 -23.43
N VAL A 61 -6.39 -0.18 -22.36
CA VAL A 61 -6.21 1.27 -22.48
C VAL A 61 -4.82 1.60 -23.04
N ALA A 62 -3.77 0.93 -22.56
CA ALA A 62 -2.40 1.14 -23.04
C ALA A 62 -2.25 0.81 -24.54
N LEU A 63 -2.81 -0.33 -24.98
CA LEU A 63 -2.83 -0.70 -26.40
C LEU A 63 -3.65 0.27 -27.24
N GLY A 64 -4.79 0.76 -26.73
CA GLY A 64 -5.57 1.80 -27.39
C GLY A 64 -4.70 3.03 -27.64
N ILE A 65 -4.10 3.60 -26.60
CA ILE A 65 -3.23 4.77 -26.74
C ILE A 65 -2.09 4.50 -27.73
N ALA A 66 -1.44 3.33 -27.66
CA ALA A 66 -0.33 2.97 -28.55
C ALA A 66 -0.73 2.87 -30.03
N LEU A 67 -1.97 2.47 -30.34
CA LEU A 67 -2.48 2.39 -31.71
C LEU A 67 -2.97 3.75 -32.24
N PHE A 68 -3.34 4.67 -31.34
CA PHE A 68 -3.81 6.02 -31.68
C PHE A 68 -2.70 7.09 -31.60
N GLN A 69 -1.48 6.70 -31.26
CA GLN A 69 -0.29 7.55 -31.24
C GLN A 69 0.60 7.32 -32.45
#